data_AF-A0A7G8IYF7-F1
#
_entry.id   AF-A0A7G8IYF7-F1
#
_cell.length_a   1.000
_cell.length_b   1.000
_cell.length_c   1.000
_cell.angle_alpha   90.00
_cell.angle_beta   90.00
_cell.angle_gamma   90.00
#
_symmetry.space_group_name_H-M   'P 1'
#
loop_
_entity.id
_entity.type
_entity.pdbx_description
1 polymer ?
#
loop_
_entity_poly.entity_id
_entity_poly.type
_entity_poly.pdbx_seq_one_letter_code
_entity_poly.pdbx_strand_id
1 'polypeptide(L)' 'MKFDFSNEEFSELIAAAKEAQVRWKKARTLWKVGHHAYLKHNEQELTNNINRFKQTEQMLLDRYKSVTGDDWHR' A
#
# COMPACT_ATOMS: atom_id res chain seq x y z
N MET A 1 21.78 4.94 8.07
CA MET A 1 20.84 4.21 8.94
C MET A 1 20.62 2.83 8.34
N LYS A 2 21.19 1.77 8.94
CA LYS A 2 20.76 0.40 8.64
C LYS A 2 19.53 0.16 9.51
N PHE A 3 18.36 0.18 8.88
CA PHE A 3 17.15 -0.34 9.49
C PHE A 3 17.26 -1.86 9.40
N ASP A 4 17.66 -2.51 10.49
CA ASP A 4 17.66 -3.96 10.61
C ASP A 4 16.24 -4.41 10.98
N PHE A 5 15.32 -4.32 10.02
CA PHE A 5 14.00 -4.94 10.17
C PHE A 5 14.15 -6.45 10.00
N SER A 6 13.52 -7.19 10.89
CA SER A 6 13.31 -8.64 10.75
C SER A 6 12.42 -8.96 9.54
N ASN A 7 12.48 -10.21 9.08
CA ASN A 7 11.60 -10.69 8.01
C ASN A 7 10.11 -10.59 8.37
N GLU A 8 9.77 -10.71 9.66
CA GLU A 8 8.40 -10.53 10.17
C GLU A 8 7.96 -9.07 10.03
N GLU A 9 8.78 -8.12 10.46
CA GLU A 9 8.48 -6.68 10.32
C GLU A 9 8.34 -6.28 8.85
N PHE A 10 9.20 -6.77 7.95
CA PHE A 10 9.02 -6.54 6.51
C PHE A 10 7.70 -7.10 6.00
N SER A 11 7.33 -8.31 6.44
CA SER A 11 6.09 -8.96 6.04
C SER A 11 4.85 -8.18 6.52
N GLU A 12 4.89 -7.65 7.74
CA GLU A 12 3.83 -6.80 8.29
C GLU A 12 3.72 -5.47 7.54
N LEU A 13 4.85 -4.82 7.24
CA LEU A 13 4.87 -3.56 6.50
C LEU A 13 4.33 -3.73 5.06
N ILE A 14 4.76 -4.79 4.37
CA ILE A 14 4.26 -5.12 3.02
C ILE A 14 2.76 -5.43 3.06
N ALA A 15 2.31 -6.22 4.05
CA ALA A 15 0.89 -6.52 4.23
C ALA A 15 0.07 -5.26 4.51
N ALA A 16 0.54 -4.37 5.38
CA ALA A 16 -0.13 -3.11 5.68
C ALA A 16 -0.24 -2.20 4.45
N ALA A 17 0.81 -2.12 3.63
CA ALA A 17 0.79 -1.38 2.37
C ALA A 17 -0.25 -1.95 1.38
N LYS A 18 -0.32 -3.28 1.24
CA LYS A 18 -1.34 -3.97 0.43
C LYS A 18 -2.75 -3.70 0.94
N GLU A 19 -2.98 -3.82 2.25
CA GLU A 19 -4.29 -3.53 2.85
C GLU A 19 -4.73 -2.08 2.62
N ALA A 20 -3.81 -1.12 2.78
CA ALA A 20 -4.10 0.28 2.53
C ALA A 20 -4.55 0.50 1.08
N GLN A 21 -3.87 -0.12 0.09
CA GLN A 21 -4.31 -0.05 -1.31
C GLN A 21 -5.72 -0.60 -1.51
N VAL A 22 -6.06 -1.74 -0.90
CA VAL A 22 -7.40 -2.35 -0.99
C VAL A 22 -8.45 -1.43 -0.40
N ARG A 23 -8.18 -0.83 0.77
CA ARG A 23 -9.09 0.13 1.41
C ARG A 23 -9.35 1.35 0.52
N TRP A 24 -8.32 1.91 -0.10
CA TRP A 24 -8.49 3.04 -1.02
C TRP A 24 -9.18 2.66 -2.34
N LYS A 25 -8.93 1.45 -2.87
CA LYS A 25 -9.70 0.91 -4.00
C LYS A 25 -11.18 0.80 -3.66
N LYS A 26 -11.53 0.29 -2.47
CA LYS A 26 -12.91 0.22 -1.97
C LYS A 26 -13.52 1.60 -1.81
N ALA A 27 -12.79 2.55 -1.22
CA ALA A 27 -13.23 3.94 -1.10
C ALA A 27 -13.53 4.56 -2.47
N ARG A 28 -12.68 4.35 -3.48
CA ARG A 28 -12.91 4.79 -4.86
C ARG A 28 -14.15 4.17 -5.47
N THR A 29 -14.38 2.87 -5.28
CA THR A 29 -15.60 2.20 -5.76
C THR A 29 -16.84 2.77 -5.09
N LEU A 30 -16.82 3.00 -3.78
CA LEU A 30 -17.94 3.59 -3.02
C LEU A 30 -18.19 5.04 -3.44
N TRP A 31 -17.14 5.81 -3.72
CA TRP A 31 -17.25 7.15 -4.30
C TRP A 31 -17.95 7.14 -5.66
N LYS A 32 -17.58 6.21 -6.57
CA LYS A 32 -18.19 6.11 -7.91
C LYS A 32 -19.68 5.84 -7.89
N VAL A 33 -20.18 5.16 -6.86
CA VAL A 33 -21.62 4.89 -6.68
C VAL A 33 -22.32 5.96 -5.83
N GLY A 34 -21.64 7.09 -5.54
CA GLY A 34 -22.23 8.22 -4.82
C GLY A 34 -22.44 7.99 -3.32
N HIS A 35 -21.65 7.10 -2.68
CA HIS A 35 -21.83 6.80 -1.27
C HIS A 35 -21.50 8.02 -0.39
N HIS A 36 -22.44 8.43 0.48
CA HIS A 36 -22.39 9.66 1.29
C HIS A 36 -21.07 9.87 2.05
N ALA A 37 -20.50 8.81 2.62
CA ALA A 37 -19.24 8.85 3.36
C ALA A 37 -18.02 9.37 2.55
N TYR A 38 -18.08 9.28 1.22
CA TYR A 38 -16.95 9.61 0.34
C TYR A 38 -17.17 10.85 -0.52
N LEU A 39 -18.35 11.49 -0.46
CA LEU A 39 -18.68 12.65 -1.29
C LEU A 39 -17.74 13.87 -1.11
N LYS A 40 -17.04 13.95 0.04
CA LYS A 40 -16.03 14.99 0.31
C LYS A 40 -14.70 14.78 -0.43
N HIS A 41 -14.47 13.59 -0.97
CA HIS A 41 -13.27 13.25 -1.74
C HIS A 41 -13.53 13.45 -3.24
N ASN A 42 -12.46 13.48 -4.02
CA ASN A 42 -12.52 13.44 -5.49
C ASN A 42 -11.76 12.21 -6.03
N GLU A 43 -12.06 11.83 -7.28
CA GLU A 43 -11.46 10.65 -7.91
C GLU A 43 -9.93 10.72 -8.00
N GLN A 44 -9.38 11.92 -8.23
CA GLN A 44 -7.95 12.12 -8.37
C GLN A 44 -7.22 11.86 -7.04
N GLU A 45 -7.75 12.38 -5.93
CA GLU A 45 -7.22 12.14 -4.58
C GLU A 45 -7.22 10.64 -4.24
N LEU A 46 -8.35 9.97 -4.48
CA LEU A 46 -8.48 8.52 -4.21
C LEU A 46 -7.50 7.72 -5.06
N THR A 47 -7.32 8.10 -6.33
CA THR A 47 -6.36 7.46 -7.24
C THR A 47 -4.92 7.73 -6.83
N ASN A 48 -4.60 8.95 -6.39
CA ASN A 48 -3.27 9.30 -5.88
C ASN A 48 -2.92 8.48 -4.64
N ASN A 49 -3.86 8.28 -3.71
CA ASN A 49 -3.65 7.44 -2.53
C ASN A 49 -3.40 5.98 -2.91
N ILE A 50 -4.16 5.42 -3.86
CA ILE A 50 -3.91 4.05 -4.37
C ILE A 50 -2.48 3.95 -4.93
N ASN A 51 -2.08 4.90 -5.79
CA ASN A 51 -0.75 4.91 -6.41
C ASN A 51 0.38 5.06 -5.40
N ARG A 52 0.21 5.92 -4.39
CA ARG A 52 1.18 6.13 -3.31
C ARG A 52 1.45 4.83 -2.55
N PHE A 53 0.40 4.09 -2.18
CA PHE A 53 0.60 2.83 -1.45
C PHE A 53 1.12 1.70 -2.35
N LYS A 54 0.81 1.72 -3.65
CA LYS A 54 1.44 0.83 -4.65
C LYS A 54 2.95 1.06 -4.75
N GLN A 55 3.37 2.33 -4.80
CA GLN A 55 4.80 2.68 -4.79
C GLN A 55 5.47 2.31 -3.47
N THR A 56 4.77 2.47 -2.35
CA THR A 56 5.27 2.09 -1.01
C THR A 56 5.47 0.58 -0.92
N GLU A 57 4.51 -0.22 -1.40
CA GLU A 57 4.66 -1.68 -1.49
C GLU A 57 5.90 -2.05 -2.31
N GLN A 58 6.06 -1.47 -3.51
CA GLN A 58 7.22 -1.76 -4.35
C GLN A 58 8.54 -1.40 -3.66
N MET A 59 8.62 -0.23 -3.03
CA MET A 59 9.79 0.20 -2.27
C MET A 59 10.13 -0.78 -1.14
N LEU A 60 9.12 -1.31 -0.43
CA LEU A 60 9.32 -2.29 0.63
C LEU A 60 9.80 -3.65 0.10
N LEU A 61 9.27 -4.09 -1.04
CA LEU A 61 9.72 -5.32 -1.73
C LEU A 61 11.18 -5.18 -2.20
N ASP A 62 11.52 -4.07 -2.84
CA ASP A 62 12.88 -3.78 -3.30
C ASP A 62 13.86 -3.71 -2.11
N ARG A 63 13.41 -3.13 -1.00
CA ARG A 63 14.20 -3.05 0.23
C ARG A 63 14.39 -4.42 0.87
N TYR A 64 13.36 -5.25 0.93
CA TYR A 64 13.45 -6.62 1.41
C TYR A 64 14.49 -7.41 0.62
N LYS A 65 14.41 -7.35 -0.71
CA LYS A 65 15.39 -7.99 -1.61
C LYS A 65 16.81 -7.47 -1.41
N SER A 66 16.97 -6.15 -1.26
CA SER A 66 18.28 -5.56 -1.00
C SER A 66 18.90 -5.96 0.34
N VAL A 67 18.08 -6.29 1.35
CA VAL A 67 18.55 -6.63 2.70
C VAL A 67 18.79 -8.14 2.83
N THR A 68 17.91 -8.96 2.28
CA THR A 68 17.92 -10.42 2.45
C THR A 68 18.61 -11.15 1.29
N GLY A 69 18.66 -10.55 0.10
CA GLY A 69 19.06 -11.22 -1.13
C GLY A 69 17.96 -12.04 -1.79
N ASP A 70 16.81 -12.19 -1.11
CA ASP A 70 15.70 -13.03 -1.55
C ASP A 70 14.55 -12.20 -2.14
N ASP A 71 13.83 -12.78 -3.10
CA ASP A 71 12.57 -12.24 -3.55
C ASP A 71 11.48 -12.55 -2.52
N TRP A 72 10.62 -11.57 -2.24
CA TRP A 72 9.49 -11.78 -1.32
C TRP A 72 8.45 -12.67 -2.00
N HIS A 73 8.28 -13.89 -1.48
CA HIS A 73 7.31 -14.86 -1.96
C HIS A 73 6.25 -15.11 -0.88
N ARG A 74 5.06 -14.53 -1.04
CA ARG A 74 3.89 -14.84 -0.21
C ARG A 74 2.61 -14.74 -1.02
#